data_AF-A0A937PZ31-F1
#
_entry.id   AF-A0A937PZ31-F1
#
_cell.length_a   1.000
_cell.length_b   1.000
_cell.length_c   1.000
_cell.angle_alpha   90.00
_cell.angle_beta   90.00
_cell.angle_gamma   90.00
#
_symmetry.space_group_name_H-M   'P 1'
#
loop_
_entity.id
_entity.type
_entity.pdbx_description
1 polymer ?
#
loop_
_entity_poly.entity_id
_entity_poly.type
_entity_poly.pdbx_seq_one_letter_code
_entity_poly.pdbx_strand_id
1 'polypeptide(L)'
;MASICFYFQVHQPYRLRRYSVFDADPNYFDEYANADLCRKVARRCYLPTNRLMLDLLRRHPEFAVSYSITGVALEQFEQWAPEVVDSFRALVDTGRVELLAETFYHSLAFLYSREEFREQILSHSARMQETFGVRPRVFRNTELIYNNDLAHFIESLGFTGVVAEGADHILGYRSPAFVYRPAGTKRLSLLLKHYRLSDDIAFRFSDRNWPEWPLKAETFADWVDQVNGNGYVVNLFMDYETFGEHQWEDSGIFDFMYHLPDYVLRSGKNNFKTLSQAVAAYEPEAELDIPHMISWADMERDLSAWLGNAMQSNALHELYRLEEPVKAAGDPQLLHDWRRLQTSDHFYYMCTKWFADGDVHKYFNPYESPYDSYINFMNVLDNIRARLKG
;
A
#
# COMPACT_ATOMS: atom_id res chain seq x y z
N MET A 1 17.43 -22.05 0.43
CA MET A 1 17.52 -20.90 -0.47
C MET A 1 16.32 -20.02 -0.22
N ALA A 2 16.54 -18.84 0.32
CA ALA A 2 15.49 -17.86 0.55
C ALA A 2 15.34 -16.98 -0.69
N SER A 3 14.10 -16.80 -1.14
CA SER A 3 13.74 -15.79 -2.15
C SER A 3 13.34 -14.50 -1.46
N ILE A 4 14.09 -13.43 -1.69
CA ILE A 4 13.75 -12.10 -1.22
C ILE A 4 12.70 -11.55 -2.18
N CYS A 5 11.57 -11.14 -1.62
CA CYS A 5 10.43 -10.63 -2.37
C CYS A 5 10.17 -9.19 -1.95
N PHE A 6 10.68 -8.24 -2.74
CA PHE A 6 10.35 -6.83 -2.53
C PHE A 6 8.97 -6.52 -3.06
N TYR A 7 8.22 -5.80 -2.24
CA TYR A 7 6.98 -5.20 -2.65
C TYR A 7 6.88 -3.78 -2.06
N PHE A 8 6.58 -2.81 -2.93
CA PHE A 8 6.49 -1.40 -2.57
C PHE A 8 5.10 -0.78 -2.78
N GLN A 9 4.62 -0.18 -1.70
CA GLN A 9 3.67 0.90 -1.50
C GLN A 9 3.69 2.16 -2.38
N VAL A 10 2.95 2.32 -3.49
CA VAL A 10 2.91 3.64 -4.18
C VAL A 10 1.51 4.22 -4.07
N HIS A 11 1.35 5.18 -3.16
CA HIS A 11 0.08 5.81 -2.88
C HIS A 11 0.22 7.32 -2.64
N GLN A 12 -0.71 8.08 -3.20
CA GLN A 12 -0.92 9.50 -2.90
C GLN A 12 -2.42 9.76 -2.83
N PRO A 13 -2.96 10.29 -1.71
CA PRO A 13 -4.36 10.65 -1.61
C PRO A 13 -4.62 12.01 -2.28
N TYR A 14 -5.86 12.24 -2.69
CA TYR A 14 -6.35 13.59 -3.01
C TYR A 14 -6.81 14.28 -1.72
N ARG A 15 -6.05 15.28 -1.27
CA ARG A 15 -6.42 16.08 -0.09
C ARG A 15 -7.60 16.97 -0.42
N LEU A 16 -8.55 17.03 0.50
CA LEU A 16 -9.67 17.95 0.44
C LEU A 16 -9.17 19.38 0.70
N ARG A 17 -9.72 20.35 -0.03
CA ARG A 17 -9.59 21.75 0.36
C ARG A 17 -10.37 21.99 1.65
N ARG A 18 -10.11 23.13 2.29
CA ARG A 18 -11.00 23.60 3.35
C ARG A 18 -12.38 23.89 2.73
N TYR A 19 -13.37 23.15 3.20
CA TYR A 19 -14.73 23.11 2.70
C TYR A 19 -15.68 23.32 3.88
N SER A 20 -16.31 24.49 3.90
CA SER A 20 -17.23 24.94 4.94
C SER A 20 -18.68 24.65 4.57
N VAL A 21 -19.58 24.81 5.53
CA VAL A 21 -21.04 24.72 5.30
C VAL A 21 -21.58 25.78 4.32
N PHE A 22 -20.82 26.84 4.05
CA PHE A 22 -21.20 27.89 3.10
C PHE A 22 -20.74 27.61 1.67
N ASP A 23 -19.88 26.61 1.47
CA ASP A 23 -19.42 26.19 0.15
C ASP A 23 -20.51 25.38 -0.56
N ALA A 24 -20.74 25.69 -1.83
CA ALA A 24 -21.77 25.03 -2.65
C ALA A 24 -21.23 24.42 -3.95
N ASP A 25 -19.99 24.74 -4.33
CA ASP A 25 -19.37 24.24 -5.56
C ASP A 25 -18.89 22.78 -5.44
N PRO A 26 -18.85 22.03 -6.55
CA PRO A 26 -18.43 20.63 -6.53
C PRO A 26 -16.91 20.43 -6.49
N ASN A 27 -16.10 21.46 -6.25
CA ASN A 27 -14.64 21.33 -6.27
C ASN A 27 -14.11 21.00 -4.87
N TYR A 28 -14.08 19.73 -4.48
CA TYR A 28 -13.76 19.34 -3.10
C TYR A 28 -12.26 19.23 -2.81
N PHE A 29 -11.42 19.08 -3.83
CA PHE A 29 -10.01 18.73 -3.67
C PHE A 29 -9.11 19.96 -3.83
N ASP A 30 -8.04 20.03 -3.02
CA ASP A 30 -7.06 21.09 -3.10
C ASP A 30 -6.07 20.82 -4.25
N GLU A 31 -6.42 21.26 -5.46
CA GLU A 31 -5.58 21.01 -6.65
C GLU A 31 -4.16 21.55 -6.49
N TYR A 32 -3.99 22.71 -5.86
CA TYR A 32 -2.67 23.31 -5.69
C TYR A 32 -1.81 22.48 -4.74
N ALA A 33 -2.33 22.17 -3.55
CA ALA A 33 -1.58 21.41 -2.55
C ALA A 33 -1.26 19.99 -3.03
N ASN A 34 -2.22 19.33 -3.70
CA ASN A 34 -1.99 18.00 -4.25
C ASN A 34 -0.95 18.02 -5.39
N ALA A 35 -1.00 19.01 -6.28
CA ALA A 35 -0.01 19.15 -7.36
C ALA A 35 1.39 19.46 -6.85
N ASP A 36 1.52 20.34 -5.86
CA ASP A 36 2.81 20.69 -5.26
C ASP A 36 3.43 19.49 -4.55
N LEU A 37 2.64 18.78 -3.73
CA LEU A 37 3.14 17.62 -3.00
C LEU A 37 3.49 16.46 -3.94
N CYS A 38 2.64 16.17 -4.93
CA CYS A 38 2.91 15.12 -5.93
C CYS A 38 4.27 15.37 -6.61
N ARG A 39 4.54 16.59 -7.06
CA ARG A 39 5.83 16.96 -7.67
C ARG A 39 6.99 16.90 -6.70
N LYS A 40 6.79 17.32 -5.44
CA LYS A 40 7.82 17.25 -4.40
C LYS A 40 8.23 15.80 -4.15
N VAL A 41 7.27 14.92 -3.88
CA VAL A 41 7.52 13.48 -3.62
C VAL A 41 8.09 12.80 -4.86
N ALA A 42 7.61 13.14 -6.06
CA ALA A 42 8.19 12.62 -7.31
C ALA A 42 9.70 12.89 -7.41
N ARG A 43 10.14 14.10 -7.10
CA ARG A 43 11.56 14.51 -7.20
C ARG A 43 12.45 13.90 -6.12
N ARG A 44 11.90 13.65 -4.93
CA ARG A 44 12.65 13.16 -3.76
C ARG A 44 12.64 11.64 -3.63
N CYS A 45 11.53 11.01 -4.00
CA CYS A 45 11.31 9.58 -3.85
C CYS A 45 11.23 8.87 -5.20
N TYR A 46 10.17 9.08 -5.98
CA TYR A 46 9.84 8.16 -7.08
C TYR A 46 10.89 8.15 -8.19
N LEU A 47 11.30 9.32 -8.69
CA LEU A 47 12.26 9.43 -9.79
C LEU A 47 13.67 8.93 -9.40
N PRO A 48 14.29 9.37 -8.28
CA PRO A 48 15.60 8.86 -7.89
C PRO A 48 15.56 7.38 -7.53
N THR A 49 14.52 6.90 -6.84
CA THR A 49 14.41 5.47 -6.50
C THR A 49 14.17 4.62 -7.75
N ASN A 50 13.32 5.05 -8.69
CA ASN A 50 13.14 4.32 -9.96
C ASN A 50 14.42 4.28 -10.78
N ARG A 51 15.23 5.34 -10.79
CA ARG A 51 16.55 5.32 -11.43
C ARG A 51 17.47 4.28 -10.79
N LEU A 52 17.55 4.26 -9.47
CA LEU A 52 18.31 3.26 -8.73
C LEU A 52 17.83 1.84 -9.05
N MET A 53 16.52 1.59 -8.99
CA MET A 53 15.93 0.28 -9.28
C MET A 53 16.21 -0.16 -10.72
N LEU A 54 16.16 0.76 -11.69
CA LEU A 54 16.48 0.47 -13.08
C LEU A 54 17.95 0.06 -13.24
N ASP A 55 18.86 0.75 -12.55
CA ASP A 55 20.28 0.40 -12.55
C ASP A 55 20.51 -0.97 -11.90
N LEU A 56 19.83 -1.28 -10.78
CA LEU A 56 19.90 -2.59 -10.13
C LEU A 56 19.39 -3.71 -11.04
N LEU A 57 18.24 -3.51 -11.70
CA LEU A 57 17.71 -4.46 -12.68
C LEU A 57 18.71 -4.66 -13.82
N ARG A 58 19.41 -3.63 -14.30
CA ARG A 58 20.41 -3.80 -15.36
C ARG A 58 21.66 -4.55 -14.89
N ARG A 59 22.12 -4.31 -13.67
CA ARG A 59 23.33 -4.93 -13.10
C ARG A 59 23.13 -6.39 -12.69
N HIS A 60 21.94 -6.73 -12.19
CA HIS A 60 21.66 -8.05 -11.61
C HIS A 60 20.53 -8.75 -12.38
N PRO A 61 20.85 -9.74 -13.24
CA PRO A 61 19.85 -10.54 -13.96
C PRO A 61 18.77 -11.15 -13.05
N GLU A 62 19.17 -11.55 -11.84
CA GLU A 62 18.36 -12.20 -10.82
C GLU A 62 17.49 -11.22 -10.01
N PHE A 63 17.78 -9.91 -10.05
CA PHE A 63 17.01 -8.93 -9.30
C PHE A 63 15.62 -8.75 -9.91
N ALA A 64 14.61 -8.80 -9.05
CA ALA A 64 13.21 -8.66 -9.38
C ALA A 64 12.47 -7.95 -8.24
N VAL A 65 11.45 -7.17 -8.58
CA VAL A 65 10.73 -6.32 -7.62
C VAL A 65 9.26 -6.22 -8.00
N SER A 66 8.39 -6.05 -7.00
CA SER A 66 6.96 -5.82 -7.19
C SER A 66 6.56 -4.43 -6.69
N TYR A 67 5.57 -3.83 -7.33
CA TYR A 67 4.95 -2.57 -6.89
C TYR A 67 3.43 -2.75 -6.85
N SER A 68 2.76 -2.02 -5.96
CA SER A 68 1.37 -1.66 -6.23
C SER A 68 1.20 -0.15 -6.16
N ILE A 69 0.66 0.36 -7.26
CA ILE A 69 0.44 1.76 -7.56
C ILE A 69 -1.07 1.96 -7.56
N THR A 70 -1.59 2.71 -6.59
CA THR A 70 -3.03 2.99 -6.52
C THR A 70 -3.49 3.80 -7.73
N GLY A 71 -4.76 3.64 -8.13
CA GLY A 71 -5.32 4.36 -9.29
C GLY A 71 -5.27 5.88 -9.09
N VAL A 72 -5.59 6.34 -7.88
CA VAL A 72 -5.50 7.76 -7.51
C VAL A 72 -4.08 8.32 -7.57
N ALA A 73 -3.05 7.54 -7.21
CA ALA A 73 -1.66 7.98 -7.38
C ALA A 73 -1.31 8.12 -8.86
N LEU A 74 -1.75 7.17 -9.68
CA LEU A 74 -1.51 7.21 -11.11
C LEU A 74 -2.18 8.42 -11.78
N GLU A 75 -3.43 8.74 -11.42
CA GLU A 75 -4.12 9.95 -11.90
C GLU A 75 -3.33 11.22 -11.56
N GLN A 76 -2.81 11.33 -10.33
CA GLN A 76 -1.99 12.47 -9.93
C GLN A 76 -0.69 12.56 -10.72
N PHE A 77 -0.02 11.43 -10.98
CA PHE A 77 1.20 11.42 -11.79
C PHE A 77 0.91 11.89 -13.21
N GLU A 78 -0.12 11.37 -13.85
CA GLU A 78 -0.49 11.77 -15.21
C GLU A 78 -0.81 13.26 -15.31
N GLN A 79 -1.43 13.81 -14.27
CA GLN A 79 -1.81 15.22 -14.24
C GLN A 79 -0.63 16.14 -13.94
N TRP A 80 0.28 15.76 -13.04
CA TRP A 80 1.23 16.70 -12.44
C TRP A 80 2.71 16.30 -12.50
N ALA A 81 3.01 15.02 -12.70
CA ALA A 81 4.37 14.47 -12.78
C ALA A 81 4.44 13.26 -13.75
N PRO A 82 4.07 13.42 -15.03
CA PRO A 82 3.95 12.30 -15.98
C PRO A 82 5.27 11.53 -16.17
N GLU A 83 6.42 12.16 -15.92
CA GLU A 83 7.74 11.54 -15.91
C GLU A 83 7.85 10.37 -14.92
N VAL A 84 7.03 10.34 -13.85
CA VAL A 84 6.97 9.24 -12.90
C VAL A 84 6.37 8.01 -13.58
N VAL A 85 5.28 8.17 -14.34
CA VAL A 85 4.65 7.07 -15.10
C VAL A 85 5.63 6.50 -16.12
N ASP A 86 6.34 7.37 -16.83
CA ASP A 86 7.36 6.95 -17.81
C ASP A 86 8.51 6.19 -17.15
N SER A 87 8.94 6.62 -15.96
CA SER A 87 9.98 5.90 -15.21
C SER A 87 9.52 4.52 -14.73
N PHE A 88 8.26 4.36 -14.29
CA PHE A 88 7.71 3.04 -13.97
C PHE A 88 7.55 2.16 -15.21
N ARG A 89 7.17 2.73 -16.36
CA ARG A 89 7.14 2.00 -17.63
C ARG A 89 8.52 1.46 -17.99
N ALA A 90 9.58 2.28 -17.83
CA ALA A 90 10.94 1.82 -18.06
C ALA A 90 11.37 0.66 -17.12
N LEU A 91 10.87 0.61 -15.89
CA LEU A 91 11.06 -0.52 -14.98
C LEU A 91 10.30 -1.76 -15.46
N VAL A 92 9.02 -1.62 -15.81
CA VAL A 92 8.17 -2.71 -16.32
C VAL A 92 8.75 -3.33 -17.60
N ASP A 93 9.24 -2.51 -18.52
CA ASP A 93 9.84 -2.93 -19.80
C ASP A 93 11.09 -3.81 -19.64
N THR A 94 11.70 -3.84 -18.44
CA THR A 94 12.79 -4.80 -18.14
C THR A 94 12.33 -6.25 -18.04
N GLY A 95 11.02 -6.50 -17.95
CA GLY A 95 10.42 -7.82 -17.79
C GLY A 95 10.61 -8.47 -16.41
N ARG A 96 11.17 -7.72 -15.45
CA ARG A 96 11.50 -8.21 -14.09
C ARG A 96 10.80 -7.43 -12.97
N VAL A 97 9.85 -6.58 -13.35
CA VAL A 97 8.98 -5.85 -12.45
C VAL A 97 7.56 -6.36 -12.54
N GLU A 98 6.94 -6.61 -11.39
CA GLU A 98 5.53 -6.97 -11.27
C GLU A 98 4.70 -5.79 -10.74
N LEU A 99 3.48 -5.63 -11.26
CA LEU A 99 2.46 -4.73 -10.70
C LEU A 99 1.35 -5.57 -10.08
N LEU A 100 1.04 -5.32 -8.80
CA LEU A 100 -0.05 -6.00 -8.08
C LEU A 100 -1.39 -5.27 -8.32
N ALA A 101 -2.49 -5.98 -8.08
CA ALA A 101 -3.82 -5.38 -8.05
C ALA A 101 -4.14 -4.87 -6.65
N GLU A 102 -4.96 -3.83 -6.61
CA GLU A 102 -5.53 -3.22 -5.40
C GLU A 102 -6.88 -2.57 -5.76
N THR A 103 -7.55 -1.95 -4.78
CA THR A 103 -8.59 -0.97 -5.06
C THR A 103 -8.03 0.26 -5.80
N PHE A 104 -8.83 0.84 -6.70
CA PHE A 104 -8.42 2.04 -7.45
C PHE A 104 -8.18 3.24 -6.52
N TYR A 105 -8.98 3.38 -5.46
CA TYR A 105 -9.01 4.56 -4.59
C TYR A 105 -8.35 4.35 -3.23
N HIS A 106 -7.60 3.26 -3.04
CA HIS A 106 -7.04 2.91 -1.73
C HIS A 106 -8.11 2.90 -0.63
N SER A 107 -9.26 2.31 -0.94
CA SER A 107 -10.49 2.47 -0.16
C SER A 107 -10.67 1.38 0.89
N LEU A 108 -11.55 1.65 1.86
CA LEU A 108 -12.04 0.67 2.82
C LEU A 108 -13.30 -0.09 2.33
N ALA A 109 -13.56 -0.11 1.01
CA ALA A 109 -14.81 -0.63 0.43
C ALA A 109 -15.09 -2.08 0.81
N PHE A 110 -14.05 -2.90 0.99
CA PHE A 110 -14.20 -4.27 1.47
C PHE A 110 -14.96 -4.38 2.80
N LEU A 111 -14.94 -3.37 3.67
CA LEU A 111 -15.63 -3.42 4.96
C LEU A 111 -17.13 -3.08 4.86
N TYR A 112 -17.57 -2.50 3.73
CA TYR A 112 -18.90 -1.90 3.61
C TYR A 112 -19.69 -2.38 2.40
N SER A 113 -19.05 -2.54 1.24
CA SER A 113 -19.70 -2.93 -0.01
C SER A 113 -18.80 -3.82 -0.86
N ARG A 114 -19.20 -5.09 -0.98
CA ARG A 114 -18.53 -6.10 -1.82
C ARG A 114 -18.61 -5.75 -3.30
N GLU A 115 -19.69 -5.09 -3.73
CA GLU A 115 -19.87 -4.70 -5.13
C GLU A 115 -18.98 -3.51 -5.47
N GLU A 116 -18.99 -2.45 -4.67
CA GLU A 116 -18.08 -1.33 -4.86
C GLU A 116 -16.61 -1.76 -4.80
N PHE A 117 -16.27 -2.66 -3.87
CA PHE A 117 -14.94 -3.24 -3.79
C PHE A 117 -14.55 -3.98 -5.09
N ARG A 118 -15.45 -4.82 -5.63
CA ARG A 118 -15.24 -5.49 -6.93
C ARG A 118 -15.02 -4.48 -8.05
N GLU A 119 -15.89 -3.48 -8.17
CA GLU A 119 -15.81 -2.47 -9.22
C GLU A 119 -14.47 -1.71 -9.18
N GLN A 120 -13.99 -1.35 -7.98
CA GLN A 120 -12.70 -0.68 -7.82
C GLN A 120 -11.52 -1.57 -8.19
N ILE A 121 -11.54 -2.86 -7.83
CA ILE A 121 -10.48 -3.81 -8.20
C ILE A 121 -10.42 -4.00 -9.72
N LEU A 122 -11.58 -4.14 -10.36
CA LEU A 122 -11.67 -4.33 -11.81
C LEU A 122 -11.21 -3.06 -12.54
N SER A 123 -11.61 -1.88 -12.07
CA SER A 123 -11.17 -0.60 -12.62
C SER A 123 -9.66 -0.41 -12.49
N HIS A 124 -9.10 -0.74 -11.32
CA HIS A 124 -7.65 -0.68 -11.09
C HIS A 124 -6.89 -1.65 -12.01
N SER A 125 -7.35 -2.90 -12.10
CA SER A 125 -6.72 -3.91 -12.96
C SER A 125 -6.77 -3.52 -14.44
N ALA A 126 -7.88 -2.93 -14.90
CA ALA A 126 -8.00 -2.39 -16.24
C ALA A 126 -7.01 -1.23 -16.47
N ARG A 127 -6.84 -0.36 -15.48
CA ARG A 127 -5.91 0.77 -15.54
C ARG A 127 -4.45 0.32 -15.63
N MET A 128 -4.06 -0.72 -14.89
CA MET A 128 -2.72 -1.32 -14.99
C MET A 128 -2.47 -1.89 -16.39
N GLN A 129 -3.47 -2.58 -16.97
CA GLN A 129 -3.38 -3.14 -18.30
C GLN A 129 -3.28 -2.05 -19.39
N GLU A 130 -4.05 -0.97 -19.26
CA GLU A 130 -4.03 0.16 -20.20
C GLU A 130 -2.69 0.91 -20.16
N THR A 131 -2.18 1.20 -18.96
CA THR A 131 -1.03 2.09 -18.77
C THR A 131 0.31 1.39 -18.99
N PHE A 132 0.42 0.14 -18.55
CA PHE A 132 1.66 -0.63 -18.49
C PHE A 132 1.62 -1.94 -19.28
N GLY A 133 0.47 -2.32 -19.85
CA GLY A 133 0.34 -3.59 -20.55
C GLY A 133 0.28 -4.83 -19.62
N VAL A 134 0.19 -4.63 -18.30
CA VAL A 134 0.27 -5.68 -17.29
C VAL A 134 -1.11 -5.98 -16.71
N ARG A 135 -1.48 -7.26 -16.69
CA ARG A 135 -2.62 -7.75 -15.91
C ARG A 135 -2.12 -8.32 -14.58
N PRO A 136 -2.45 -7.70 -13.44
CA PRO A 136 -1.99 -8.18 -12.14
C PRO A 136 -2.54 -9.57 -11.80
N ARG A 137 -1.79 -10.34 -11.01
CA ARG A 137 -2.18 -11.70 -10.55
C ARG A 137 -2.16 -11.89 -9.04
N VAL A 138 -1.40 -11.06 -8.34
CA VAL A 138 -1.36 -11.02 -6.88
C VAL A 138 -2.11 -9.77 -6.41
N PHE A 139 -2.90 -9.91 -5.36
CA PHE A 139 -3.72 -8.85 -4.80
C PHE A 139 -3.16 -8.35 -3.47
N ARG A 140 -3.12 -7.03 -3.32
CA ARG A 140 -2.85 -6.32 -2.07
C ARG A 140 -4.09 -5.49 -1.76
N ASN A 141 -4.71 -5.75 -0.61
CA ASN A 141 -5.77 -4.87 -0.15
C ASN A 141 -5.19 -3.62 0.51
N THR A 142 -5.99 -2.56 0.53
CA THR A 142 -5.72 -1.32 1.28
C THR A 142 -5.18 -1.65 2.67
N GLU A 143 -3.98 -1.16 2.98
CA GLU A 143 -3.36 -1.25 4.31
C GLU A 143 -3.12 -2.68 4.83
N LEU A 144 -2.96 -3.62 3.88
CA LEU A 144 -2.93 -5.06 4.14
C LEU A 144 -4.10 -5.53 5.02
N ILE A 145 -5.25 -4.85 4.93
CA ILE A 145 -6.46 -5.26 5.64
C ILE A 145 -6.85 -6.64 5.15
N TYR A 146 -6.89 -7.62 6.06
CA TYR A 146 -7.05 -9.02 5.69
C TYR A 146 -7.84 -9.81 6.73
N ASN A 147 -8.64 -10.75 6.24
CA ASN A 147 -9.11 -11.94 6.96
C ASN A 147 -9.41 -13.05 5.94
N ASN A 148 -9.85 -14.23 6.39
CA ASN A 148 -10.19 -15.32 5.47
C ASN A 148 -11.31 -14.96 4.48
N ASP A 149 -12.29 -14.14 4.85
CA ASP A 149 -13.36 -13.72 3.95
C ASP A 149 -12.83 -12.89 2.77
N LEU A 150 -11.81 -12.05 3.01
CA LEU A 150 -11.12 -11.36 1.92
C LEU A 150 -10.45 -12.37 0.99
N ALA A 151 -9.74 -13.34 1.54
CA ALA A 151 -9.07 -14.36 0.74
C ALA A 151 -10.04 -15.12 -0.16
N HIS A 152 -11.20 -15.53 0.38
CA HIS A 152 -12.26 -16.16 -0.41
C HIS A 152 -12.78 -15.26 -1.53
N PHE A 153 -13.03 -13.99 -1.23
CA PHE A 153 -13.50 -13.03 -2.23
C PHE A 153 -12.48 -12.84 -3.35
N ILE A 154 -11.21 -12.67 -2.99
CA ILE A 154 -10.10 -12.48 -3.93
C ILE A 154 -9.84 -13.74 -4.78
N GLU A 155 -9.92 -14.93 -4.19
CA GLU A 155 -9.87 -16.19 -4.96
C GLU A 155 -11.01 -16.27 -5.99
N SER A 156 -12.21 -15.81 -5.62
CA SER A 156 -13.37 -15.80 -6.54
C SER A 156 -13.20 -14.87 -7.75
N LEU A 157 -12.33 -13.85 -7.63
CA LEU A 157 -11.96 -12.95 -8.73
C LEU A 157 -10.85 -13.52 -9.63
N GLY A 158 -10.28 -14.68 -9.27
CA GLY A 158 -9.29 -15.38 -10.07
C GLY A 158 -7.84 -14.97 -9.82
N PHE A 159 -7.56 -14.23 -8.74
CA PHE A 159 -6.19 -13.96 -8.31
C PHE A 159 -5.52 -15.23 -7.80
N THR A 160 -4.20 -15.31 -7.96
CA THR A 160 -3.39 -16.48 -7.57
C THR A 160 -2.65 -16.28 -6.26
N GLY A 161 -2.46 -15.04 -5.83
CA GLY A 161 -1.86 -14.73 -4.53
C GLY A 161 -2.51 -13.53 -3.86
N VAL A 162 -2.41 -13.48 -2.54
CA VAL A 162 -2.79 -12.34 -1.70
C VAL A 162 -1.69 -12.08 -0.67
N VAL A 163 -1.50 -10.82 -0.29
CA VAL A 163 -0.55 -10.42 0.76
C VAL A 163 -1.26 -10.00 2.04
N ALA A 164 -0.64 -10.27 3.19
CA ALA A 164 -1.11 -9.81 4.50
C ALA A 164 0.05 -9.55 5.48
N GLU A 165 -0.27 -9.02 6.66
CA GLU A 165 0.68 -8.84 7.76
C GLU A 165 1.09 -10.19 8.40
N GLY A 166 2.38 -10.33 8.72
CA GLY A 166 3.00 -11.52 9.31
C GLY A 166 3.54 -11.29 10.71
N ALA A 167 2.82 -10.54 11.55
CA ALA A 167 3.22 -10.27 12.93
C ALA A 167 3.10 -11.52 13.83
N ASP A 168 3.93 -11.59 14.88
CA ASP A 168 4.04 -12.78 15.75
C ASP A 168 2.70 -13.20 16.36
N HIS A 169 1.86 -12.25 16.79
CA HIS A 169 0.56 -12.55 17.40
C HIS A 169 -0.46 -13.11 16.40
N ILE A 170 -0.25 -12.90 15.09
CA ILE A 170 -1.07 -13.46 14.00
C ILE A 170 -0.60 -14.91 13.72
N LEU A 171 0.71 -15.13 13.73
CA LEU A 171 1.33 -16.39 13.33
C LEU A 171 1.43 -17.43 14.46
N GLY A 172 1.47 -17.00 15.71
CA GLY A 172 1.77 -17.85 16.86
C GLY A 172 3.19 -18.42 16.76
N TYR A 173 3.31 -19.74 16.60
CA TYR A 173 4.61 -20.42 16.46
C TYR A 173 5.10 -20.52 15.00
N ARG A 174 4.29 -20.08 14.02
CA ARG A 174 4.62 -20.14 12.59
C ARG A 174 5.54 -18.98 12.20
N SER A 175 6.11 -19.04 10.99
CA SER A 175 7.07 -18.05 10.50
C SER A 175 6.53 -17.34 9.26
N PRO A 176 6.72 -16.01 9.10
CA PRO A 176 6.33 -15.31 7.88
C PRO A 176 7.19 -15.71 6.67
N ALA A 177 8.22 -16.55 6.86
CA ALA A 177 9.18 -16.94 5.84
C ALA A 177 8.75 -18.13 4.95
N PHE A 178 7.45 -18.43 4.93
CA PHE A 178 6.83 -19.49 4.14
C PHE A 178 5.66 -18.95 3.33
N VAL A 179 5.29 -19.66 2.26
CA VAL A 179 4.03 -19.42 1.57
C VAL A 179 2.94 -20.22 2.28
N TYR A 180 1.79 -19.61 2.53
CA TYR A 180 0.64 -20.26 3.15
C TYR A 180 -0.53 -20.36 2.18
N ARG A 181 -1.53 -21.18 2.53
CA ARG A 181 -2.85 -21.14 1.90
C ARG A 181 -3.84 -20.53 2.88
N PRO A 182 -4.61 -19.49 2.53
CA PRO A 182 -5.70 -19.03 3.37
C PRO A 182 -6.70 -20.13 3.69
N ALA A 183 -7.16 -20.18 4.94
CA ALA A 183 -8.18 -21.13 5.36
C ALA A 183 -9.42 -21.06 4.46
N GLY A 184 -9.89 -22.23 4.03
CA GLY A 184 -11.06 -22.38 3.17
C GLY A 184 -10.87 -22.06 1.67
N THR A 185 -9.71 -21.55 1.26
CA THR A 185 -9.38 -21.37 -0.17
C THR A 185 -8.81 -22.66 -0.78
N LYS A 186 -8.81 -22.76 -2.11
CA LYS A 186 -8.36 -23.98 -2.82
C LYS A 186 -7.00 -23.81 -3.49
N ARG A 187 -6.76 -22.65 -4.11
CA ARG A 187 -5.63 -22.37 -5.01
C ARG A 187 -4.94 -21.04 -4.71
N LEU A 188 -5.49 -20.21 -3.82
CA LEU A 188 -4.90 -18.93 -3.47
C LEU A 188 -3.70 -19.12 -2.54
N SER A 189 -2.57 -18.50 -2.87
CA SER A 189 -1.39 -18.43 -2.00
C SER A 189 -1.42 -17.15 -1.16
N LEU A 190 -0.93 -17.24 0.07
CA LEU A 190 -0.79 -16.14 1.02
C LEU A 190 0.69 -15.89 1.30
N LEU A 191 1.14 -14.67 1.06
CA LEU A 191 2.48 -14.21 1.42
C LEU A 191 2.38 -13.18 2.54
N LEU A 192 3.16 -13.39 3.59
CA LEU A 192 3.07 -12.58 4.80
C LEU A 192 4.28 -11.66 4.90
N LYS A 193 4.03 -10.38 5.22
CA LYS A 193 5.09 -9.42 5.50
C LYS A 193 6.03 -9.99 6.58
N HIS A 194 7.32 -9.96 6.29
CA HIS A 194 8.32 -10.21 7.32
C HIS A 194 8.53 -8.91 8.11
N TYR A 195 7.63 -8.64 9.06
CA TYR A 195 7.48 -7.30 9.65
C TYR A 195 8.77 -6.74 10.26
N ARG A 196 9.53 -7.56 10.99
CA ARG A 196 10.80 -7.11 11.60
C ARG A 196 11.78 -6.55 10.57
N LEU A 197 12.17 -7.36 9.59
CA LEU A 197 13.10 -6.97 8.52
C LEU A 197 12.55 -5.84 7.63
N SER A 198 11.24 -5.79 7.40
CA SER A 198 10.63 -4.70 6.65
C SER A 198 10.72 -3.38 7.42
N ASP A 199 10.36 -3.41 8.71
CA ASP A 199 10.35 -2.24 9.60
C ASP A 199 11.77 -1.76 9.93
N ASP A 200 12.77 -2.65 9.90
CA ASP A 200 14.19 -2.30 10.06
C ASP A 200 14.66 -1.36 8.93
N ILE A 201 14.18 -1.57 7.70
CA ILE A 201 14.45 -0.68 6.55
C ILE A 201 13.51 0.55 6.59
N ALA A 202 12.21 0.34 6.79
CA ALA A 202 11.22 1.41 6.66
C ALA A 202 11.30 2.44 7.80
N PHE A 203 11.47 2.00 9.04
CA PHE A 203 11.35 2.85 10.22
C PHE A 203 12.67 3.00 10.99
N ARG A 204 13.40 1.90 11.25
CA ARG A 204 14.57 1.92 12.15
C ARG A 204 15.88 2.34 11.47
N PHE A 205 15.90 2.44 10.14
CA PHE A 205 17.13 2.67 9.37
C PHE A 205 17.95 3.89 9.83
N SER A 206 17.28 5.00 10.17
CA SER A 206 17.92 6.23 10.67
C SER A 206 17.87 6.38 12.20
N ASP A 207 17.34 5.41 12.94
CA ASP A 207 17.23 5.48 14.40
C ASP A 207 18.58 5.20 15.06
N ARG A 208 19.24 6.25 15.55
CA ARG A 208 20.54 6.16 16.21
C ARG A 208 20.50 5.50 17.58
N ASN A 209 19.30 5.30 18.15
CA ASN A 209 19.13 4.59 19.43
C ASN A 209 18.91 3.08 19.23
N TRP A 210 18.67 2.64 17.99
CA TRP A 210 18.52 1.24 17.67
C TRP A 210 19.88 0.53 17.72
N PRO A 211 20.04 -0.60 18.45
CA PRO A 211 21.35 -1.24 18.66
C PRO A 211 22.09 -1.66 17.38
N GLU A 212 21.35 -1.91 16.30
CA GLU A 212 21.86 -2.32 15.01
C GLU A 212 22.20 -1.14 14.08
N TRP A 213 22.04 0.12 14.54
CA TRP A 213 22.41 1.31 13.78
C TRP A 213 23.94 1.53 13.75
N PRO A 214 24.53 1.89 12.59
CA PRO A 214 23.89 2.04 11.28
C PRO A 214 23.63 0.69 10.60
N LEU A 215 22.46 0.54 9.98
CA LEU A 215 22.11 -0.67 9.23
C LEU A 215 22.91 -0.75 7.92
N LYS A 216 23.75 -1.78 7.80
CA LYS A 216 24.56 -2.04 6.61
C LYS A 216 23.93 -3.12 5.74
N ALA A 217 24.11 -3.02 4.43
CA ALA A 217 23.64 -4.00 3.45
C ALA A 217 24.18 -5.42 3.71
N GLU A 218 25.44 -5.53 4.12
CA GLU A 218 26.06 -6.82 4.51
C GLU A 218 25.36 -7.44 5.73
N THR A 219 25.18 -6.66 6.80
CA THR A 219 24.48 -7.11 8.02
C THR A 219 23.06 -7.58 7.71
N PHE A 220 22.33 -6.83 6.89
CA PHE A 220 20.97 -7.19 6.50
C PHE A 220 20.93 -8.47 5.65
N ALA A 221 21.86 -8.61 4.71
CA ALA A 221 21.98 -9.82 3.89
C ALA A 221 22.30 -11.06 4.74
N ASP A 222 23.12 -10.92 5.80
CA ASP A 222 23.39 -12.00 6.75
C ASP A 222 22.13 -12.42 7.53
N TRP A 223 21.29 -11.46 7.94
CA TRP A 223 20.00 -11.77 8.57
C TRP A 223 19.06 -12.51 7.63
N VAL A 224 19.04 -12.12 6.35
CA VAL A 224 18.29 -12.84 5.32
C VAL A 224 18.85 -14.25 5.12
N ASP A 225 20.18 -14.45 5.12
CA ASP A 225 20.78 -15.79 4.97
C ASP A 225 20.39 -16.73 6.13
N GLN A 226 20.21 -16.20 7.35
CA GLN A 226 19.77 -16.96 8.53
C GLN A 226 18.36 -17.54 8.41
N VAL A 227 17.53 -17.05 7.48
CA VAL A 227 16.21 -17.63 7.20
C VAL A 227 16.36 -19.00 6.53
N ASN A 228 17.47 -19.27 5.84
CA ASN A 228 17.69 -20.55 5.18
C ASN A 228 17.65 -21.71 6.17
N GLY A 229 16.90 -22.75 5.80
CA GLY A 229 16.71 -23.95 6.62
C GLY A 229 15.49 -23.89 7.54
N ASN A 230 14.93 -22.71 7.78
CA ASN A 230 13.68 -22.51 8.50
C ASN A 230 12.76 -21.48 7.80
N GLY A 231 12.82 -21.48 6.47
CA GLY A 231 12.10 -20.56 5.60
C GLY A 231 12.69 -20.58 4.19
N TYR A 232 11.90 -20.12 3.22
CA TYR A 232 12.32 -20.02 1.82
C TYR A 232 11.80 -18.76 1.10
N VAL A 233 11.03 -17.91 1.77
CA VAL A 233 10.70 -16.54 1.30
C VAL A 233 11.03 -15.50 2.36
N VAL A 234 11.45 -14.32 1.94
CA VAL A 234 11.57 -13.14 2.82
C VAL A 234 10.83 -11.99 2.14
N ASN A 235 9.63 -11.74 2.63
CA ASN A 235 8.70 -10.76 2.10
C ASN A 235 8.97 -9.38 2.72
N LEU A 236 9.59 -8.49 1.95
CA LEU A 236 9.95 -7.13 2.39
C LEU A 236 8.93 -6.14 1.85
N PHE A 237 7.94 -5.85 2.68
CA PHE A 237 6.73 -5.11 2.30
C PHE A 237 6.71 -3.74 2.97
N MET A 238 6.78 -2.66 2.18
CA MET A 238 6.98 -1.30 2.70
C MET A 238 6.34 -0.24 1.81
N ASP A 239 6.13 0.96 2.36
CA ASP A 239 5.84 2.15 1.56
C ASP A 239 7.02 2.52 0.67
N TYR A 240 6.77 2.92 -0.57
CA TYR A 240 7.86 3.28 -1.48
C TYR A 240 8.52 4.59 -1.07
N GLU A 241 7.74 5.45 -0.42
CA GLU A 241 8.15 6.67 0.27
C GLU A 241 9.14 6.41 1.40
N THR A 242 9.42 5.15 1.76
CA THR A 242 10.60 4.77 2.56
C THR A 242 11.87 5.43 2.01
N PHE A 243 12.05 5.43 0.69
CA PHE A 243 13.23 6.00 0.03
C PHE A 243 13.00 7.46 -0.32
N GLY A 244 13.73 8.37 0.32
CA GLY A 244 13.77 9.80 -0.02
C GLY A 244 12.75 10.69 0.70
N GLU A 245 11.68 10.12 1.27
CA GLU A 245 10.72 10.87 2.11
C GLU A 245 10.82 10.49 3.59
N HIS A 246 10.68 9.20 3.92
CA HIS A 246 10.75 8.73 5.31
C HIS A 246 12.21 8.59 5.75
N GLN A 247 13.03 7.94 4.93
CA GLN A 247 14.49 7.89 5.08
C GLN A 247 15.11 8.83 4.04
N TRP A 248 15.70 9.94 4.49
CA TRP A 248 16.24 10.97 3.59
C TRP A 248 17.49 10.46 2.86
N GLU A 249 17.84 11.06 1.73
CA GLU A 249 19.02 10.65 0.94
C GLU A 249 20.30 10.60 1.80
N ASP A 250 20.51 11.63 2.62
CA ASP A 250 21.67 11.76 3.51
C ASP A 250 21.74 10.70 4.63
N SER A 251 20.69 9.90 4.82
CA SER A 251 20.73 8.74 5.73
C SER A 251 21.61 7.60 5.19
N GLY A 252 21.86 7.57 3.87
CA GLY A 252 22.53 6.47 3.19
C GLY A 252 21.59 5.36 2.71
N ILE A 253 20.27 5.54 2.78
CA ILE A 253 19.29 4.51 2.37
C ILE A 253 19.42 4.09 0.90
N PHE A 254 19.76 5.03 0.01
CA PHE A 254 19.99 4.73 -1.40
C PHE A 254 21.27 3.91 -1.61
N ASP A 255 22.33 4.21 -0.85
CA ASP A 255 23.59 3.46 -0.87
C ASP A 255 23.39 2.03 -0.33
N PHE A 256 22.63 1.90 0.76
CA PHE A 256 22.20 0.61 1.29
C PHE A 256 21.49 -0.23 0.22
N MET A 257 20.45 0.34 -0.43
CA MET A 257 19.69 -0.39 -1.45
C MET A 257 20.54 -0.68 -2.69
N TYR A 258 21.46 0.22 -3.06
CA TYR A 258 22.39 0.01 -4.17
C TYR A 258 23.29 -1.20 -3.96
N HIS A 259 23.76 -1.42 -2.73
CA HIS A 259 24.65 -2.52 -2.38
C HIS A 259 23.95 -3.81 -1.95
N LEU A 260 22.70 -3.74 -1.51
CA LEU A 260 21.99 -4.89 -0.94
C LEU A 260 21.93 -6.11 -1.88
N PRO A 261 21.58 -5.99 -3.18
CA PRO A 261 21.58 -7.15 -4.06
C PRO A 261 22.92 -7.85 -4.21
N ASP A 262 24.04 -7.10 -4.22
CA ASP A 262 25.38 -7.68 -4.28
C ASP A 262 25.63 -8.60 -3.08
N TYR A 263 25.30 -8.15 -1.85
CA TYR A 263 25.50 -8.94 -0.64
C TYR A 263 24.55 -10.14 -0.55
N VAL A 264 23.28 -9.97 -0.91
CA VAL A 264 22.29 -11.05 -0.90
C VAL A 264 22.68 -12.18 -1.86
N LEU A 265 23.17 -11.84 -3.06
CA LEU A 265 23.53 -12.82 -4.08
C LEU A 265 24.92 -13.44 -3.87
N ARG A 266 25.79 -12.79 -3.09
CA ARG A 266 27.21 -13.18 -2.89
C ARG A 266 27.39 -14.64 -2.45
N SER A 267 26.51 -15.16 -1.60
CA SER A 267 26.62 -16.53 -1.09
C SER A 267 26.16 -17.59 -2.10
N GLY A 268 25.46 -17.19 -3.18
CA GLY A 268 24.80 -18.08 -4.13
C GLY A 268 23.62 -18.86 -3.53
N LYS A 269 23.24 -18.58 -2.28
CA LYS A 269 22.17 -19.31 -1.56
C LYS A 269 20.82 -18.61 -1.62
N ASN A 270 20.76 -17.34 -1.99
CA ASN A 270 19.55 -16.52 -2.01
C ASN A 270 19.35 -15.90 -3.39
N ASN A 271 18.12 -15.50 -3.70
CA ASN A 271 17.78 -14.84 -4.95
C ASN A 271 16.66 -13.82 -4.74
N PHE A 272 16.28 -13.10 -5.80
CA PHE A 272 15.10 -12.25 -5.78
C PHE A 272 13.98 -12.85 -6.61
N LYS A 273 12.75 -12.63 -6.17
CA LYS A 273 11.53 -12.98 -6.91
C LYS A 273 10.51 -11.87 -6.80
N THR A 274 9.72 -11.69 -7.85
CA THR A 274 8.43 -11.00 -7.70
C THR A 274 7.46 -11.86 -6.90
N LEU A 275 6.37 -11.28 -6.38
CA LEU A 275 5.39 -12.06 -5.62
C LEU A 275 4.75 -13.18 -6.43
N SER A 276 4.38 -12.94 -7.69
CA SER A 276 3.91 -13.98 -8.61
C SER A 276 4.93 -15.09 -8.81
N GLN A 277 6.22 -14.74 -8.91
CA GLN A 277 7.28 -15.75 -9.07
C GLN A 277 7.44 -16.59 -7.80
N ALA A 278 7.26 -16.00 -6.61
CA ALA A 278 7.26 -16.72 -5.34
C ALA A 278 6.04 -17.64 -5.23
N VAL A 279 4.84 -17.15 -5.54
CA VAL A 279 3.59 -17.93 -5.61
C VAL A 279 3.74 -19.15 -6.53
N ALA A 280 4.36 -18.98 -7.69
CA ALA A 280 4.54 -20.07 -8.65
C ALA A 280 5.68 -21.04 -8.28
N ALA A 281 6.64 -20.62 -7.45
CA ALA A 281 7.83 -21.41 -7.13
C ALA A 281 7.66 -22.29 -5.89
N TYR A 282 6.70 -21.96 -5.02
CA TYR A 282 6.58 -22.58 -3.70
C TYR A 282 5.15 -23.06 -3.45
N GLU A 283 5.01 -24.33 -3.10
CA GLU A 283 3.76 -24.88 -2.59
C GLU A 283 3.48 -24.32 -1.18
N PRO A 284 2.22 -24.04 -0.84
CA PRO A 284 1.86 -23.65 0.51
C PRO A 284 2.32 -24.66 1.56
N GLU A 285 3.08 -24.20 2.55
CA GLU A 285 3.59 -25.00 3.67
C GLU A 285 2.45 -25.54 4.54
N ALA A 286 1.45 -24.70 4.77
CA ALA A 286 0.29 -25.03 5.58
C ALA A 286 -0.89 -24.13 5.22
N GLU A 287 -2.05 -24.53 5.74
CA GLU A 287 -3.20 -23.64 5.82
C GLU A 287 -3.04 -22.67 7.01
N LEU A 288 -3.36 -21.40 6.79
CA LEU A 288 -3.35 -20.36 7.81
C LEU A 288 -4.75 -19.77 7.97
N ASP A 289 -5.26 -19.84 9.21
CA ASP A 289 -6.57 -19.34 9.61
C ASP A 289 -6.43 -17.99 10.30
N ILE A 290 -6.99 -16.94 9.68
CA ILE A 290 -7.05 -15.58 10.24
C ILE A 290 -8.52 -15.13 10.20
N PRO A 291 -9.30 -15.44 11.25
CA PRO A 291 -10.75 -15.19 11.26
C PRO A 291 -11.10 -13.71 11.51
N HIS A 292 -10.20 -12.97 12.15
CA HIS A 292 -10.40 -11.56 12.50
C HIS A 292 -9.69 -10.64 11.51
N MET A 293 -10.24 -9.43 11.32
CA MET A 293 -9.59 -8.42 10.48
C MET A 293 -8.30 -7.96 11.12
N ILE A 294 -7.21 -8.07 10.37
CA ILE A 294 -5.89 -7.55 10.69
C ILE A 294 -5.49 -6.47 9.68
N SER A 295 -4.45 -5.71 9.98
CA SER A 295 -3.81 -4.72 9.11
C SER A 295 -2.32 -4.66 9.41
N TRP A 296 -1.52 -4.06 8.52
CA TRP A 296 -0.11 -3.76 8.83
C TRP A 296 0.10 -2.44 9.60
N ALA A 297 -0.97 -1.68 9.84
CA ALA A 297 -0.88 -0.38 10.50
C ALA A 297 -0.82 -0.52 12.01
N ASP A 298 -0.10 0.43 12.62
CA ASP A 298 0.05 0.62 14.06
C ASP A 298 0.47 -0.65 14.83
N MET A 299 0.75 -0.53 16.13
CA MET A 299 1.30 -1.66 16.90
C MET A 299 0.28 -2.80 17.07
N GLU A 300 -1.01 -2.47 17.06
CA GLU A 300 -2.11 -3.41 17.27
C GLU A 300 -2.40 -4.30 16.04
N ARG A 301 -1.94 -3.90 14.84
CA ARG A 301 -2.12 -4.65 13.58
C ARG A 301 -3.59 -4.99 13.28
N ASP A 302 -4.48 -4.03 13.54
CA ASP A 302 -5.93 -4.16 13.38
C ASP A 302 -6.55 -2.94 12.68
N LEU A 303 -7.87 -2.83 12.68
CA LEU A 303 -8.60 -1.74 11.99
C LEU A 303 -8.69 -0.43 12.79
N SER A 304 -8.12 -0.37 13.99
CA SER A 304 -8.33 0.76 14.90
C SER A 304 -7.75 2.09 14.41
N ALA A 305 -6.83 2.06 13.44
CA ALA A 305 -6.35 3.27 12.76
C ALA A 305 -7.44 3.98 11.94
N TRP A 306 -8.47 3.27 11.46
CA TRP A 306 -9.58 3.82 10.66
C TRP A 306 -10.96 3.64 11.29
N LEU A 307 -11.09 2.82 12.33
CA LEU A 307 -12.36 2.50 12.99
C LEU A 307 -12.28 2.60 14.53
N GLY A 308 -11.28 3.32 15.03
CA GLY A 308 -11.00 3.42 16.47
C GLY A 308 -11.91 4.38 17.23
N ASN A 309 -12.65 5.27 16.55
CA ASN A 309 -13.52 6.23 17.21
C ASN A 309 -14.87 6.49 16.49
N ALA A 310 -15.75 7.21 17.17
CA ALA A 310 -17.11 7.49 16.69
C ALA A 310 -17.16 8.41 15.45
N MET A 311 -16.19 9.32 15.29
CA MET A 311 -16.13 10.21 14.11
C MET A 311 -15.83 9.41 12.84
N GLN A 312 -14.81 8.56 12.91
CA GLN A 312 -14.43 7.65 11.84
C GLN A 312 -15.59 6.72 11.46
N SER A 313 -16.19 6.07 12.46
CA SER A 313 -17.34 5.18 12.25
C SER A 313 -18.53 5.92 11.63
N ASN A 314 -18.84 7.14 12.08
CA ASN A 314 -19.92 7.93 11.47
C ASN A 314 -19.60 8.29 10.01
N ALA A 315 -18.44 8.89 9.75
CA ALA A 315 -18.05 9.32 8.40
C ALA A 315 -18.13 8.18 7.37
N LEU A 316 -17.66 6.99 7.72
CA LEU A 316 -17.72 5.82 6.85
C LEU A 316 -19.16 5.35 6.60
N HIS A 317 -19.98 5.20 7.65
CA HIS A 317 -21.39 4.80 7.47
C HIS A 317 -22.17 5.81 6.64
N GLU A 318 -21.96 7.11 6.89
CA GLU A 318 -22.61 8.18 6.15
C GLU A 318 -22.17 8.21 4.68
N LEU A 319 -20.90 7.88 4.39
CA LEU A 319 -20.37 7.80 3.03
C LEU A 319 -20.97 6.64 2.23
N TYR A 320 -20.96 5.42 2.78
CA TYR A 320 -21.45 4.24 2.07
C TYR A 320 -22.97 4.18 1.97
N ARG A 321 -23.72 4.90 2.82
CA ARG A 321 -25.16 5.12 2.60
C ARG A 321 -25.48 5.84 1.30
N LEU A 322 -24.50 6.55 0.71
CA LEU A 322 -24.68 7.23 -0.56
C LEU A 322 -24.38 6.35 -1.77
N GLU A 323 -23.95 5.10 -1.60
CA GLU A 323 -23.58 4.24 -2.74
C GLU A 323 -24.74 4.10 -3.76
N GLU A 324 -25.89 3.62 -3.31
CA GLU A 324 -27.06 3.44 -4.19
C GLU A 324 -27.49 4.73 -4.88
N PRO A 325 -27.75 5.86 -4.18
CA PRO A 325 -28.19 7.07 -4.84
C PRO A 325 -27.13 7.68 -5.76
N VAL A 326 -25.83 7.63 -5.42
CA VAL A 326 -24.74 8.10 -6.30
C VAL A 326 -24.67 7.27 -7.57
N LYS A 327 -24.74 5.94 -7.48
CA LYS A 327 -24.75 5.06 -8.66
C LYS A 327 -26.01 5.27 -9.50
N ALA A 328 -27.17 5.44 -8.87
CA ALA A 328 -28.45 5.66 -9.55
C ALA A 328 -28.52 7.00 -10.30
N ALA A 329 -27.78 8.02 -9.85
CA ALA A 329 -27.72 9.32 -10.52
C ALA A 329 -27.09 9.24 -11.92
N GLY A 330 -26.23 8.25 -12.19
CA GLY A 330 -25.60 8.06 -13.49
C GLY A 330 -24.63 9.18 -13.90
N ASP A 331 -24.24 10.05 -12.98
CA ASP A 331 -23.25 11.11 -13.19
C ASP A 331 -21.83 10.56 -12.91
N PRO A 332 -20.98 10.42 -13.95
CA PRO A 332 -19.63 9.87 -13.79
C PRO A 332 -18.74 10.72 -12.89
N GLN A 333 -18.91 12.06 -12.89
CA GLN A 333 -18.10 12.95 -12.07
C GLN A 333 -18.51 12.85 -10.61
N LEU A 334 -19.82 12.84 -10.32
CA LEU A 334 -20.32 12.62 -8.95
C LEU A 334 -19.88 11.27 -8.39
N LEU A 335 -19.94 10.21 -9.20
CA LEU A 335 -19.46 8.88 -8.80
C LEU A 335 -17.97 8.89 -8.50
N HIS A 336 -17.18 9.58 -9.33
CA HIS A 336 -15.75 9.70 -9.15
C HIS A 336 -15.38 10.51 -7.89
N ASP A 337 -16.07 11.63 -7.63
CA ASP A 337 -15.91 12.44 -6.42
C ASP A 337 -16.21 11.60 -5.17
N TRP A 338 -17.35 10.89 -5.16
CA TRP A 338 -17.73 10.01 -4.05
C TRP A 338 -16.70 8.89 -3.82
N ARG A 339 -16.15 8.30 -4.90
CA ARG A 339 -15.11 7.28 -4.79
C ARG A 339 -13.81 7.80 -4.22
N ARG A 340 -13.38 9.00 -4.60
CA ARG A 340 -12.21 9.66 -3.98
C ARG A 340 -12.40 9.88 -2.48
N LEU A 341 -13.61 10.19 -2.03
CA LEU A 341 -13.92 10.30 -0.60
C LEU A 341 -13.81 8.98 0.18
N GLN A 342 -13.74 7.82 -0.50
CA GLN A 342 -13.55 6.53 0.15
C GLN A 342 -12.09 6.21 0.50
N THR A 343 -11.14 7.04 0.07
CA THR A 343 -9.69 6.86 0.33
C THR A 343 -9.44 6.74 1.83
N SER A 344 -8.68 5.72 2.25
CA SER A 344 -8.44 5.38 3.66
C SER A 344 -7.87 6.55 4.47
N ASP A 345 -7.01 7.36 3.86
CA ASP A 345 -6.36 8.53 4.46
C ASP A 345 -7.32 9.50 5.13
N HIS A 346 -8.51 9.72 4.55
CA HIS A 346 -9.50 10.63 5.12
C HIS A 346 -9.93 10.21 6.52
N PHE A 347 -10.07 8.90 6.75
CA PHE A 347 -10.43 8.35 8.05
C PHE A 347 -9.22 8.24 8.96
N TYR A 348 -8.04 8.01 8.41
CA TYR A 348 -6.79 8.05 9.16
C TYR A 348 -6.56 9.43 9.79
N TYR A 349 -6.85 10.52 9.05
CA TYR A 349 -6.76 11.89 9.56
C TYR A 349 -7.76 12.20 10.69
N MET A 350 -8.80 11.39 10.85
CA MET A 350 -9.77 11.46 11.96
C MET A 350 -9.38 10.59 13.17
N CYS A 351 -8.23 9.91 13.13
CA CYS A 351 -7.76 9.07 14.24
C CYS A 351 -7.33 9.91 15.44
N THR A 352 -7.73 9.48 16.64
CA THR A 352 -7.46 10.19 17.90
C THR A 352 -6.35 9.55 18.75
N LYS A 353 -5.88 8.35 18.40
CA LYS A 353 -4.86 7.62 19.18
C LYS A 353 -3.57 8.42 19.36
N TRP A 354 -3.08 8.98 18.26
CA TRP A 354 -1.78 9.65 18.20
C TRP A 354 -1.83 11.15 18.51
N PHE A 355 -3.03 11.69 18.74
CA PHE A 355 -3.20 13.11 19.06
C PHE A 355 -2.64 13.46 20.45
N ALA A 356 -2.52 12.49 21.35
CA ALA A 356 -1.92 12.65 22.68
C ALA A 356 -0.38 12.55 22.67
N ASP A 357 0.22 11.77 21.76
CA ASP A 357 1.64 11.39 21.81
C ASP A 357 2.57 12.21 20.91
N GLY A 358 2.05 13.14 20.09
CA GLY A 358 2.87 14.13 19.40
C GLY A 358 3.86 13.59 18.34
N ASP A 359 3.86 12.28 18.08
CA ASP A 359 4.75 11.59 17.15
C ASP A 359 4.30 11.67 15.69
N VAL A 360 5.27 11.48 14.78
CA VAL A 360 5.32 11.33 13.29
C VAL A 360 4.09 11.66 12.44
N HIS A 361 2.88 11.34 12.88
CA HIS A 361 1.58 11.52 12.22
C HIS A 361 1.18 12.99 11.99
N LYS A 362 1.76 13.95 12.72
CA LYS A 362 1.60 15.39 12.40
C LYS A 362 2.17 15.78 11.04
N TYR A 363 3.11 15.01 10.49
CA TYR A 363 3.73 15.32 9.20
C TYR A 363 2.77 15.10 8.01
N PHE A 364 1.81 14.17 8.15
CA PHE A 364 0.96 13.73 7.04
C PHE A 364 -0.49 14.21 7.11
N ASN A 365 -0.97 14.66 8.28
CA ASN A 365 -2.33 15.16 8.44
C ASN A 365 -2.42 16.64 8.00
N PRO A 366 -3.23 16.99 6.97
CA PRO A 366 -3.38 18.39 6.52
C PRO A 366 -4.29 19.25 7.44
N TYR A 367 -4.81 18.65 8.51
CA TYR A 367 -5.69 19.30 9.47
C TYR A 367 -5.01 19.57 10.82
N GLU A 368 -5.48 20.60 11.52
CA GLU A 368 -4.94 20.97 12.84
C GLU A 368 -5.37 19.98 13.93
N SER A 369 -6.54 19.34 13.74
CA SER A 369 -7.05 18.30 14.62
C SER A 369 -7.86 17.24 13.86
N PRO A 370 -8.03 16.04 14.44
CA PRO A 370 -8.94 15.03 13.92
C PRO A 370 -10.39 15.52 13.78
N TYR A 371 -10.81 16.47 14.63
CA TYR A 371 -12.14 17.08 14.58
C TYR A 371 -12.31 17.97 13.35
N ASP A 372 -11.29 18.74 12.99
CA ASP A 372 -11.32 19.57 11.78
C ASP A 372 -11.39 18.70 10.52
N SER A 373 -10.64 17.59 10.50
CA SER A 373 -10.73 16.61 9.41
C SER A 373 -12.15 16.07 9.26
N TYR A 374 -12.76 15.65 10.36
CA TYR A 374 -14.13 15.13 10.37
C TYR A 374 -15.15 16.18 9.91
N ILE A 375 -15.12 17.40 10.46
CA ILE A 375 -16.05 18.48 10.09
C ILE A 375 -15.91 18.81 8.59
N ASN A 376 -14.68 18.94 8.09
CA ASN A 376 -14.42 19.21 6.68
C ASN A 376 -14.99 18.11 5.78
N PHE A 377 -14.72 16.85 6.12
CA PHE A 377 -15.21 15.69 5.38
C PHE A 377 -16.75 15.63 5.36
N MET A 378 -17.39 15.88 6.50
CA MET A 378 -18.86 15.87 6.59
C MET A 378 -19.50 17.01 5.79
N ASN A 379 -18.90 18.20 5.75
CA ASN A 379 -19.40 19.30 4.91
C ASN A 379 -19.33 18.94 3.41
N VAL A 380 -18.24 18.29 2.97
CA VAL A 380 -18.13 17.79 1.58
C VAL A 380 -19.22 16.75 1.30
N LEU A 381 -19.42 15.81 2.22
CA LEU A 381 -20.42 14.75 2.07
C LEU A 381 -21.85 15.31 2.03
N ASP A 382 -22.13 16.36 2.80
CA ASP A 382 -23.42 17.07 2.75
C ASP A 382 -23.64 17.79 1.42
N ASN A 383 -22.59 18.31 0.79
CA ASN A 383 -22.70 18.86 -0.56
C ASN A 383 -22.97 17.75 -1.60
N ILE A 384 -22.31 16.59 -1.53
CA ILE A 384 -22.62 15.42 -2.37
C ILE A 384 -24.12 15.05 -2.24
N ARG A 385 -24.65 15.04 -1.02
CA ARG A 385 -26.08 14.79 -0.77
C ARG A 385 -26.99 15.85 -1.37
N ALA A 386 -26.60 17.11 -1.34
CA ALA A 386 -27.36 18.19 -1.94
C ALA A 386 -27.42 18.03 -3.47
N ARG A 387 -26.30 17.65 -4.10
CA ARG A 387 -26.22 17.36 -5.55
C ARG A 387 -27.11 16.21 -5.99
N LEU A 388 -27.39 15.24 -5.11
CA LEU A 388 -28.31 14.12 -5.40
C LEU A 388 -29.80 14.50 -5.38
N LYS A 389 -30.15 15.65 -4.79
CA LYS A 389 -31.54 16.12 -4.65
C LYS A 389 -31.96 17.12 -5.72
N GLY A 390 -30.99 17.75 -6.38
CA GLY A 390 -31.21 18.65 -7.52
C GLY A 390 -31.12 17.88 -8.83
#